data_AF-A0A509L2J7-F1
#
_entry.id   AF-A0A509L2J7-F1
#
_cell.length_a   1.000
_cell.length_b   1.000
_cell.length_c   1.000
_cell.angle_alpha   90.00
_cell.angle_beta   90.00
_cell.angle_gamma   90.00
#
_symmetry.space_group_name_H-M   'P 1'
#
loop_
_entity.id
_entity.type
_entity.pdbx_description
1 polymer ?
#
loop_
_entity_poly.entity_id
_entity_poly.type
_entity_poly.pdbx_seq_one_letter_code
_entity_poly.pdbx_strand_id
1 'polypeptide(L)'
;KKMQQAITFTSMTHLADRKMNQLSGGECQRAFIARAICQEPSVLLLDEPTASLDLSHQIRIMDLMEKLKAEKQITIVMVSHDVNLAAMYGNRLLLLDKGRIAEIGPPREVLTYQNLERSYGCTLLVDKNPLGDVPRVTLVPGKFVPK
;
A
#
# COMPACT_ATOMS: atom_id res chain seq x y z
N LYS A 1 4.73 -12.94 -25.63
CA LYS A 1 3.59 -13.54 -24.88
C LYS A 1 3.49 -12.99 -23.45
N LYS A 2 4.52 -13.13 -22.60
CA LYS A 2 4.51 -12.66 -21.20
C LYS A 2 4.31 -11.14 -21.05
N MET A 3 5.03 -10.34 -21.84
CA MET A 3 4.85 -8.87 -21.87
C MET A 3 3.41 -8.45 -22.17
N GLN A 4 2.79 -9.04 -23.19
CA GLN A 4 1.40 -8.73 -23.56
C GLN A 4 0.43 -9.06 -22.43
N GLN A 5 0.64 -10.19 -21.75
CA GLN A 5 -0.17 -10.59 -20.59
C GLN A 5 -0.01 -9.59 -19.43
N ALA A 6 1.21 -9.15 -19.14
CA ALA A 6 1.47 -8.16 -18.09
C ALA A 6 0.86 -6.78 -18.41
N ILE A 7 0.98 -6.32 -19.65
CA ILE A 7 0.36 -5.07 -20.13
C ILE A 7 -1.16 -5.15 -20.04
N THR A 8 -1.74 -6.28 -20.44
CA THR A 8 -3.19 -6.48 -20.38
C THR A 8 -3.68 -6.56 -18.94
N PHE A 9 -2.96 -7.26 -18.06
CA PHE A 9 -3.29 -7.41 -16.66
C PHE A 9 -3.31 -6.08 -15.90
N THR A 10 -2.40 -5.17 -16.26
CA THR A 10 -2.28 -3.83 -15.67
C THR A 10 -3.13 -2.77 -16.41
N SER A 11 -4.00 -3.19 -17.33
CA SER A 11 -4.84 -2.31 -18.14
C SER A 11 -4.07 -1.27 -18.97
N MET A 12 -2.83 -1.58 -19.35
CA MET A 12 -1.92 -0.68 -20.06
C MET A 12 -1.95 -0.85 -21.58
N THR A 13 -2.80 -1.73 -22.12
CA THR A 13 -2.85 -2.04 -23.57
C THR A 13 -3.05 -0.80 -24.44
N HIS A 14 -3.90 0.13 -23.99
CA HIS A 14 -4.18 1.39 -24.71
C HIS A 14 -3.04 2.42 -24.67
N LEU A 15 -1.97 2.13 -23.94
CA LEU A 15 -0.80 3.00 -23.75
C LEU A 15 0.51 2.33 -24.20
N ALA A 16 0.44 1.14 -24.81
CA ALA A 16 1.62 0.32 -25.10
C ALA A 16 2.67 1.03 -25.98
N ASP A 17 2.24 1.92 -26.86
CA ASP A 17 3.12 2.66 -27.78
C ASP A 17 3.56 4.04 -27.24
N ARG A 18 3.09 4.45 -26.05
CA ARG A 18 3.46 5.73 -25.44
C ARG A 18 4.82 5.66 -24.76
N LYS A 19 5.57 6.77 -24.83
CA LYS A 19 6.83 6.90 -24.08
C LYS A 19 6.56 7.15 -22.61
N MET A 20 7.45 6.69 -21.72
CA MET A 20 7.29 6.85 -20.26
C MET A 20 7.08 8.30 -19.82
N ASN A 21 7.72 9.26 -20.49
CA ASN A 21 7.57 10.69 -20.18
C ASN A 21 6.24 11.30 -20.65
N GLN A 22 5.39 10.52 -21.32
CA GLN A 22 4.03 10.92 -21.76
C GLN A 22 2.94 10.30 -20.88
N LEU A 23 3.31 9.54 -19.86
CA LEU A 23 2.40 8.89 -18.93
C LEU A 23 2.17 9.78 -17.70
N SER A 24 0.96 9.78 -17.17
CA SER A 24 0.67 10.30 -15.83
C SER A 24 1.41 9.46 -14.76
N GLY A 25 1.54 9.99 -13.54
CA GLY A 25 2.21 9.28 -12.44
C GLY A 25 1.63 7.89 -12.18
N GLY A 26 0.30 7.76 -12.16
CA GLY A 26 -0.37 6.47 -11.97
C GLY A 26 -0.20 5.49 -13.14
N GLU A 27 -0.17 5.98 -14.38
CA GLU A 27 0.13 5.14 -15.55
C GLU A 27 1.59 4.68 -15.57
N CYS A 28 2.51 5.56 -15.19
CA CYS A 28 3.93 5.25 -15.02
C CYS A 28 4.11 4.14 -13.97
N GLN A 29 3.42 4.25 -12.83
CA GLN A 29 3.42 3.23 -11.78
C GLN A 29 2.90 1.87 -12.30
N ARG A 30 1.78 1.86 -13.02
CA ARG A 30 1.26 0.62 -13.64
C ARG A 30 2.21 0.03 -14.67
N ALA A 31 2.92 0.86 -15.45
CA ALA A 31 3.95 0.39 -16.37
C ALA A 31 5.12 -0.29 -15.64
N PHE A 32 5.57 0.28 -14.51
CA PHE A 32 6.60 -0.35 -13.67
C PHE A 32 6.12 -1.67 -13.07
N ILE A 33 4.88 -1.73 -12.59
CA ILE A 33 4.28 -2.98 -12.10
C ILE A 33 4.19 -4.01 -13.24
N ALA A 34 3.74 -3.62 -14.44
CA ALA A 34 3.68 -4.49 -15.61
C ALA A 34 5.06 -5.08 -15.94
N ARG A 35 6.11 -4.25 -15.90
CA ARG A 35 7.49 -4.69 -16.08
C ARG A 35 7.93 -5.68 -15.00
N ALA A 36 7.57 -5.44 -13.73
CA ALA A 36 7.91 -6.32 -12.63
C ALA A 36 7.23 -7.70 -12.77
N ILE A 37 5.92 -7.72 -13.02
CA ILE A 37 5.15 -8.98 -13.11
C ILE A 37 5.44 -9.77 -14.40
N CYS A 38 5.96 -9.12 -15.45
CA CYS A 38 6.41 -9.81 -16.66
C CYS A 38 7.54 -10.82 -16.39
N GLN A 39 8.24 -10.67 -15.27
CA GLN A 39 9.29 -11.60 -14.81
C GLN A 39 8.72 -12.82 -14.07
N GLU A 40 7.40 -12.90 -13.89
CA GLU A 40 6.72 -13.96 -13.12
C GLU A 40 7.30 -14.14 -11.71
N PRO A 41 7.45 -13.05 -10.92
CA PRO A 41 8.09 -13.15 -9.63
C PRO A 41 7.18 -13.87 -8.62
N SER A 42 7.77 -14.64 -7.71
CA SER A 42 7.05 -15.18 -6.55
C SER A 42 6.84 -14.12 -5.45
N VAL A 43 7.69 -13.08 -5.43
CA VAL A 43 7.64 -11.97 -4.46
C VAL A 43 7.80 -10.63 -5.17
N LEU A 44 6.94 -9.67 -4.86
CA LEU A 44 7.01 -8.29 -5.33
C LEU A 44 7.28 -7.35 -4.17
N LEU A 45 8.37 -6.58 -4.27
CA LEU A 45 8.75 -5.55 -3.31
C LEU A 45 8.37 -4.19 -3.86
N LEU A 46 7.65 -3.38 -3.08
CA LEU A 46 7.16 -2.08 -3.49
C LEU A 46 7.55 -1.03 -2.45
N ASP A 47 8.31 -0.03 -2.87
CA ASP A 47 8.65 1.11 -2.03
C ASP A 47 7.65 2.24 -2.31
N GLU A 48 6.80 2.52 -1.33
CA GLU A 48 5.73 3.54 -1.38
C GLU A 48 4.99 3.63 -2.73
N PRO A 49 4.33 2.54 -3.20
CA PRO A 49 3.80 2.47 -4.56
C PRO A 49 2.64 3.44 -4.84
N THR A 50 2.12 4.08 -3.80
CA THR A 50 1.00 5.04 -3.84
C THR A 50 1.45 6.49 -3.62
N ALA A 51 2.75 6.73 -3.41
CA ALA A 51 3.29 8.07 -3.24
C ALA A 51 3.00 8.96 -4.45
N SER A 52 2.68 10.22 -4.18
CA SER A 52 2.37 11.24 -5.20
C SER A 52 1.18 10.91 -6.13
N LEU A 53 0.36 9.91 -5.79
CA LEU A 53 -0.88 9.58 -6.49
C LEU A 53 -2.08 10.19 -5.78
N ASP A 54 -3.08 10.64 -6.55
CA ASP A 54 -4.39 10.99 -5.99
C ASP A 54 -5.14 9.76 -5.46
N LEU A 55 -6.16 9.98 -4.64
CA LEU A 55 -6.93 8.92 -3.97
C LEU A 55 -7.47 7.86 -4.94
N SER A 56 -7.95 8.27 -6.13
CA SER A 56 -8.49 7.33 -7.13
C SER A 56 -7.41 6.44 -7.71
N HIS A 57 -6.21 6.98 -7.96
CA HIS A 57 -5.06 6.21 -8.43
C HIS A 57 -4.48 5.32 -7.34
N GLN A 58 -4.43 5.76 -6.08
CA GLN A 58 -4.00 4.92 -4.96
C GLN A 58 -4.86 3.67 -4.84
N ILE A 59 -6.20 3.83 -4.83
CA ILE A 59 -7.15 2.70 -4.79
C ILE A 59 -6.89 1.74 -5.95
N ARG A 60 -6.77 2.25 -7.19
CA ARG A 60 -6.53 1.40 -8.36
C ARG A 60 -5.21 0.62 -8.29
N ILE A 61 -4.16 1.20 -7.72
CA ILE A 61 -2.88 0.49 -7.52
C ILE A 61 -3.03 -0.58 -6.45
N MET A 62 -3.70 -0.28 -5.35
CA MET A 62 -3.90 -1.24 -4.26
C MET A 62 -4.82 -2.40 -4.66
N ASP A 63 -5.89 -2.14 -5.40
CA ASP A 63 -6.77 -3.17 -5.98
C ASP A 63 -6.00 -4.07 -6.96
N LEU A 64 -5.07 -3.49 -7.73
CA LEU A 64 -4.19 -4.27 -8.60
C LEU A 64 -3.28 -5.20 -7.79
N MET A 65 -2.81 -4.78 -6.60
CA MET A 65 -2.02 -5.65 -5.71
C MET A 65 -2.86 -6.82 -5.19
N GLU A 66 -4.10 -6.57 -4.76
CA GLU A 66 -5.02 -7.65 -4.35
C GLU A 66 -5.26 -8.64 -5.49
N LYS A 67 -5.45 -8.14 -6.70
CA LYS A 67 -5.63 -8.98 -7.90
C LYS A 67 -4.38 -9.83 -8.17
N LEU A 68 -3.17 -9.26 -8.06
CA LEU A 68 -1.91 -10.00 -8.22
C LEU A 68 -1.76 -11.10 -7.17
N LYS A 69 -2.05 -10.79 -5.90
CA LYS A 69 -2.02 -11.75 -4.80
C LYS A 69 -2.99 -12.90 -5.08
N ALA A 70 -4.22 -12.61 -5.47
CA ALA A 70 -5.27 -13.62 -5.68
C ALA A 70 -5.08 -14.45 -6.95
N GLU A 71 -4.82 -13.82 -8.10
CA GLU A 71 -4.79 -14.51 -9.40
C GLU A 71 -3.42 -15.06 -9.77
N LYS A 72 -2.33 -14.47 -9.26
CA LYS A 72 -0.95 -14.85 -9.58
C LYS A 72 -0.21 -15.49 -8.42
N GLN A 73 -0.83 -15.56 -7.23
CA GLN A 73 -0.22 -16.11 -6.01
C GLN A 73 1.13 -15.45 -5.67
N ILE A 74 1.25 -14.16 -5.97
CA ILE A 74 2.46 -13.38 -5.68
C ILE A 74 2.40 -12.89 -4.23
N THR A 75 3.49 -13.07 -3.50
CA THR A 75 3.66 -12.43 -2.19
C THR A 75 4.02 -10.97 -2.39
N ILE A 76 3.29 -10.06 -1.76
CA ILE A 76 3.52 -8.62 -1.89
C ILE A 76 4.05 -8.09 -0.56
N VAL A 77 5.19 -7.42 -0.60
CA VAL A 77 5.74 -6.65 0.52
C VAL A 77 5.81 -5.21 0.08
N MET A 78 5.08 -4.34 0.78
CA MET A 78 5.06 -2.91 0.48
C MET A 78 5.47 -2.08 1.68
N VAL A 79 6.14 -0.99 1.42
CA VAL A 79 6.35 0.11 2.37
C VAL A 79 5.28 1.16 2.11
N SER A 80 4.66 1.70 3.15
CA SER A 80 3.64 2.74 3.07
C SER A 80 3.75 3.68 4.26
N HIS A 81 3.63 4.98 4.00
CA HIS A 81 3.45 5.98 5.05
C HIS A 81 1.97 6.13 5.47
N ASP A 82 1.02 5.60 4.68
CA ASP A 82 -0.41 5.57 5.02
C ASP A 82 -0.73 4.27 5.78
N VAL A 83 -0.90 4.39 7.09
CA VAL A 83 -1.22 3.29 7.99
C VAL A 83 -2.63 2.73 7.77
N ASN A 84 -3.59 3.56 7.34
CA ASN A 84 -4.96 3.13 7.10
C ASN A 84 -5.05 2.32 5.80
N LEU A 85 -4.36 2.78 4.76
CA LEU A 85 -4.23 2.03 3.52
C LEU A 85 -3.54 0.68 3.77
N ALA A 86 -2.45 0.69 4.54
CA ALA A 86 -1.77 -0.54 4.94
C ALA A 86 -2.70 -1.48 5.72
N ALA A 87 -3.52 -0.96 6.65
CA ALA A 87 -4.47 -1.75 7.42
C ALA A 87 -5.56 -2.41 6.56
N MET A 88 -6.04 -1.72 5.53
CA MET A 88 -7.15 -2.19 4.69
C MET A 88 -6.73 -3.30 3.72
N TYR A 89 -5.51 -3.23 3.16
CA TYR A 89 -5.03 -4.18 2.14
C TYR A 89 -4.04 -5.22 2.69
N GLY A 90 -3.33 -4.88 3.77
CA GLY A 90 -2.29 -5.73 4.35
C GLY A 90 -2.86 -6.90 5.17
N ASN A 91 -2.46 -8.12 4.84
CA ASN A 91 -2.75 -9.29 5.67
C ASN A 91 -1.97 -9.26 7.00
N ARG A 92 -0.75 -8.71 6.98
CA ARG A 92 0.11 -8.48 8.14
C ARG A 92 0.80 -7.13 7.99
N LEU A 93 1.07 -6.48 9.10
CA LEU A 93 1.84 -5.25 9.20
C LEU A 93 3.12 -5.50 9.99
N LEU A 94 4.17 -4.78 9.62
CA LEU A 94 5.43 -4.69 10.34
C LEU A 94 5.64 -3.21 10.67
N LEU A 95 5.59 -2.88 11.95
CA LEU A 95 5.89 -1.54 12.44
C LEU A 95 7.39 -1.46 12.74
N LEU A 96 8.07 -0.52 12.09
CA LEU A 96 9.51 -0.31 12.25
C LEU A 96 9.74 0.98 13.06
N ASP A 97 10.51 0.89 14.14
CA ASP A 97 10.95 2.04 14.94
C ASP A 97 12.47 2.00 15.11
N LYS A 98 13.16 3.08 14.72
CA LYS A 98 14.63 3.25 14.83
C LYS A 98 15.42 2.04 14.32
N GLY A 99 15.02 1.50 13.18
CA GLY A 99 15.68 0.36 12.53
C GLY A 99 15.45 -0.99 13.21
N ARG A 100 14.51 -1.08 14.15
CA ARG A 100 14.08 -2.33 14.80
C ARG A 100 12.61 -2.59 14.55
N ILE A 101 12.25 -3.86 14.50
CA ILE A 101 10.85 -4.26 14.47
C ILE A 101 10.25 -3.93 15.83
N ALA A 102 9.35 -2.95 15.86
CA ALA A 102 8.58 -2.61 17.04
C ALA A 102 7.48 -3.66 17.25
N GLU A 103 6.73 -3.98 16.20
CA GLU A 103 5.67 -4.99 16.21
C GLU A 103 5.47 -5.63 14.84
N ILE A 104 4.96 -6.88 14.83
CA ILE A 104 4.60 -7.59 13.60
C ILE A 104 3.39 -8.51 13.82
N GLY A 105 2.36 -8.39 12.99
CA GLY A 105 1.12 -9.13 13.20
C GLY A 105 -0.01 -8.69 12.26
N PRO A 106 -1.23 -9.20 12.43
CA PRO A 106 -2.40 -8.67 11.74
C PRO A 106 -2.63 -7.19 12.13
N PRO A 107 -3.28 -6.38 11.26
CA PRO A 107 -3.45 -4.95 11.51
C PRO A 107 -3.99 -4.59 12.90
N ARG A 108 -4.97 -5.33 13.41
CA ARG A 108 -5.60 -5.13 14.73
C ARG A 108 -4.63 -5.28 15.92
N GLU A 109 -3.58 -6.07 15.78
CA GLU A 109 -2.57 -6.31 16.83
C GLU A 109 -1.44 -5.29 16.74
N VAL A 110 -1.14 -4.80 15.52
CA VAL A 110 -0.05 -3.85 15.28
C VAL A 110 -0.50 -2.41 15.50
N LEU A 111 -1.62 -1.99 14.92
CA LEU A 111 -2.12 -0.62 14.94
C LEU A 111 -2.99 -0.37 16.18
N THR A 112 -2.41 -0.56 17.36
CA THR A 112 -3.03 -0.17 18.64
C THR A 112 -2.60 1.23 19.03
N TYR A 113 -3.38 1.89 19.89
CA TYR A 113 -3.03 3.20 20.43
C TYR A 113 -1.63 3.18 21.06
N GLN A 114 -1.35 2.18 21.90
CA GLN A 114 -0.08 2.06 22.63
C GLN A 114 1.12 1.88 21.69
N ASN A 115 1.00 1.02 20.67
CA ASN A 115 2.09 0.74 19.75
C ASN A 115 2.42 1.96 18.89
N LEU A 116 1.38 2.66 18.42
CA LEU A 116 1.56 3.83 17.55
C LEU A 116 2.07 5.04 18.32
N GLU A 117 1.54 5.35 19.50
CA GLU A 117 2.05 6.46 20.32
C GLU A 117 3.52 6.25 20.69
N ARG A 118 3.90 5.01 21.05
CA ARG A 118 5.30 4.66 21.33
C ARG A 118 6.23 4.86 20.12
N SER A 119 5.77 4.51 18.92
CA SER A 119 6.61 4.50 17.71
C SER A 119 6.66 5.87 17.01
N TYR A 120 5.55 6.60 16.99
CA TYR A 120 5.42 7.90 16.31
C TYR A 120 5.57 9.10 17.26
N GLY A 121 5.44 8.90 18.58
CA GLY A 121 5.60 9.96 19.58
C GLY A 121 4.54 11.06 19.51
N CYS A 122 3.34 10.75 18.99
CA CYS A 122 2.25 11.71 18.85
C CYS A 122 0.91 11.11 19.29
N THR A 123 -0.03 12.00 19.64
CA THR A 123 -1.40 11.60 19.99
C THR A 123 -2.19 11.22 18.76
N LEU A 124 -2.85 10.06 18.84
CA LEU A 124 -3.58 9.42 17.76
C LEU A 124 -4.87 8.83 18.33
N LEU A 125 -5.91 8.69 17.52
CA LEU A 125 -7.07 7.88 17.86
C LEU A 125 -7.04 6.61 17.02
N VAL A 126 -7.31 5.48 17.66
CA VAL A 126 -7.51 4.20 16.99
C VAL A 126 -8.93 3.74 17.29
N ASP A 127 -9.74 3.63 16.25
CA ASP A 127 -11.11 3.12 16.34
C ASP A 127 -11.37 2.02 15.30
N LYS A 128 -12.59 1.49 15.28
CA LYS A 128 -12.98 0.48 14.30
C LYS A 128 -13.35 1.14 12.99
N ASN A 129 -12.78 0.64 11.89
CA ASN A 129 -13.16 1.09 10.56
C ASN A 129 -14.63 0.71 10.26
N PRO A 130 -15.47 1.64 9.78
CA PRO A 130 -16.87 1.33 9.47
C PRO A 130 -17.03 0.28 8.34
N LEU A 131 -16.00 0.05 7.54
CA LEU A 131 -16.02 -0.89 6.42
C LEU A 131 -15.66 -2.33 6.81
N GLY A 132 -15.21 -2.59 8.04
CA GLY A 132 -14.82 -3.95 8.43
C GLY A 132 -14.10 -4.05 9.77
N ASP A 133 -13.48 -5.21 10.01
CA ASP A 133 -12.76 -5.50 11.25
C ASP A 133 -11.27 -5.13 11.16
N VAL A 134 -11.00 -3.94 10.63
CA VAL A 134 -9.65 -3.36 10.58
C VAL A 134 -9.60 -2.08 11.41
N PRO A 135 -8.49 -1.80 12.10
CA PRO A 135 -8.33 -0.55 12.83
C PRO A 135 -8.26 0.63 11.86
N ARG A 136 -8.80 1.77 12.28
CA ARG A 136 -8.65 3.06 11.61
C ARG A 136 -7.94 4.02 12.56
N VAL A 137 -6.87 4.62 12.06
CA VAL A 137 -6.07 5.61 12.75
C VAL A 137 -6.50 7.01 12.31
N THR A 138 -6.87 7.84 13.27
CA THR A 138 -7.18 9.26 13.06
C THR A 138 -6.09 10.09 13.74
N LEU A 139 -5.44 10.97 12.98
CA LEU A 139 -4.45 11.90 13.51
C LEU A 139 -5.16 12.94 14.40
N VAL A 140 -4.60 13.23 15.58
CA VAL A 140 -5.14 14.23 16.50
C VAL A 140 -4.22 15.46 16.50
N PRO A 141 -4.58 16.55 15.81
CA PRO A 141 -3.84 17.79 15.89
C PRO A 141 -3.78 18.32 17.33
N GLY A 142 -2.64 18.92 17.71
CA GLY A 142 -2.41 19.42 19.06
C GLY A 142 -3.47 20.39 19.60
N LYS A 143 -4.22 21.09 18.72
CA LYS A 143 -5.35 21.95 19.13
C LYS A 143 -6.53 21.19 19.78
N PHE A 144 -6.58 19.87 19.63
CA PHE A 144 -7.59 19.00 20.21
C PHE A 144 -7.06 18.18 21.39
N VAL A 145 -5.77 18.28 21.71
CA VAL A 145 -5.17 17.61 22.86
C VAL A 145 -5.32 18.53 24.08
N PRO A 146 -5.94 18.08 25.17
CA PRO A 146 -6.02 18.86 26.41
C PRO A 146 -4.61 19.24 26.87
N LYS A 147 -4.42 20.50 27.29
CA LYS A 147 -3.17 20.96 27.90
C LYS A 147 -3.00 20.43 29.32
#